data_AF-A0A437K789-F1
#
_entry.id   AF-A0A437K789-F1
#
_cell.length_a   1.000
_cell.length_b   1.000
_cell.length_c   1.000
_cell.angle_alpha   90.00
_cell.angle_beta   90.00
_cell.angle_gamma   90.00
#
_symmetry.space_group_name_H-M   'P 1'
#
loop_
_entity.id
_entity.type
_entity.pdbx_description
1 polymer ?
#
loop_
_entity_poly.entity_id
_entity_poly.type
_entity_poly.pdbx_seq_one_letter_code
_entity_poly.pdbx_strand_id
1 'polypeptide(L)'
;MKKQENIEQISTLLVKKFSVKSIEKLVEDDFVSITAYNKSWENYLTSSKKNKFNVQFGIRTNKDLQNAYNLTIGSPIITEEY
;
A
#
# COMPACT_ATOMS: atom_id res chain seq x y z
N MET A 1 6.69 -2.99 -18.55
CA MET A 1 7.08 -4.29 -17.95
C MET A 1 8.04 -4.14 -16.77
N LYS A 2 9.35 -3.81 -16.93
CA LYS A 2 10.31 -3.79 -15.79
C LYS A 2 9.92 -2.90 -14.59
N LYS A 3 9.32 -1.72 -14.83
CA LYS A 3 8.93 -0.82 -13.74
C LYS A 3 7.82 -1.40 -12.86
N GLN A 4 6.79 -1.99 -13.47
CA GLN A 4 5.66 -2.59 -12.76
C GLN A 4 6.11 -3.79 -11.91
N GLU A 5 6.96 -4.66 -12.47
CA GLU A 5 7.59 -5.77 -11.74
C GLU A 5 8.33 -5.28 -10.48
N ASN A 6 9.08 -4.19 -10.58
CA ASN A 6 9.78 -3.60 -9.43
C ASN A 6 8.82 -3.04 -8.36
N ILE A 7 7.72 -2.37 -8.76
CA ILE A 7 6.73 -1.85 -7.79
C ILE A 7 6.08 -3.01 -7.02
N GLU A 8 5.77 -4.10 -7.70
CA GLU A 8 5.19 -5.28 -7.06
C GLU A 8 6.15 -5.97 -6.08
N GLN A 9 7.46 -6.00 -6.40
CA GLN A 9 8.49 -6.48 -5.48
C GLN A 9 8.58 -5.60 -4.23
N ILE A 10 8.56 -4.27 -4.39
CA ILE A 10 8.54 -3.32 -3.27
C ILE A 10 7.28 -3.56 -2.42
N SER A 11 6.13 -3.75 -3.05
CA SER A 11 4.85 -4.01 -2.39
C SER A 11 4.91 -5.26 -1.49
N THR A 12 5.51 -6.33 -1.99
CA THR A 12 5.71 -7.60 -1.25
C THR A 12 6.68 -7.41 -0.08
N LEU A 13 7.76 -6.64 -0.31
CA LEU A 13 8.73 -6.33 0.72
C LEU A 13 8.11 -5.53 1.86
N LEU A 14 7.28 -4.53 1.57
CA LEU A 14 6.58 -3.74 2.59
C LEU A 14 5.63 -4.59 3.43
N VAL A 15 4.80 -5.42 2.80
CA VAL A 15 3.89 -6.33 3.51
C VAL A 15 4.67 -7.22 4.48
N LYS A 16 5.80 -7.78 4.04
CA LYS A 16 6.67 -8.61 4.88
C LYS A 16 7.32 -7.81 6.01
N LYS A 17 7.90 -6.64 5.71
CA LYS A 17 8.65 -5.82 6.69
C LYS A 17 7.75 -5.26 7.78
N PHE A 18 6.53 -4.86 7.44
CA PHE A 18 5.56 -4.37 8.41
C PHE A 18 4.78 -5.49 9.11
N SER A 19 5.03 -6.76 8.78
CA SER A 19 4.31 -7.91 9.35
C SER A 19 2.78 -7.79 9.25
N VAL A 20 2.31 -7.26 8.12
CA VAL A 20 0.89 -6.99 7.89
C VAL A 20 0.28 -8.05 6.98
N LYS A 21 -1.03 -8.22 7.09
CA LYS A 21 -1.84 -9.03 6.17
C LYS A 21 -2.47 -8.12 5.12
N SER A 22 -2.17 -8.34 3.85
CA SER A 22 -2.86 -7.66 2.74
C SER A 22 -4.34 -8.03 2.74
N ILE A 23 -5.21 -7.02 2.61
CA ILE A 23 -6.66 -7.18 2.57
C ILE A 23 -7.17 -6.87 1.17
N GLU A 24 -6.75 -5.74 0.62
CA GLU A 24 -7.07 -5.32 -0.74
C GLU A 24 -5.80 -4.73 -1.38
N LYS A 25 -5.63 -5.01 -2.68
CA LYS A 25 -4.51 -4.50 -3.49
C LYS A 25 -5.11 -3.93 -4.78
N LEU A 26 -4.78 -2.68 -5.09
CA LEU A 26 -5.04 -2.05 -6.39
C LEU A 26 -3.72 -1.98 -7.14
N VAL A 27 -3.74 -2.39 -8.42
CA VAL A 27 -2.57 -2.37 -9.30
C VAL A 27 -2.95 -1.65 -10.58
N GLU A 28 -2.20 -0.61 -10.88
CA GLU A 28 -2.28 0.19 -12.10
C GLU A 28 -0.87 0.25 -12.72
N ASP A 29 -0.74 0.81 -13.93
CA ASP A 29 0.51 0.78 -14.70
C ASP A 29 1.70 1.43 -13.97
N ASP A 30 1.43 2.51 -13.22
CA ASP A 30 2.46 3.31 -12.54
C ASP A 30 2.29 3.38 -11.02
N PHE A 31 1.29 2.65 -10.48
CA PHE A 31 0.85 2.78 -9.10
C PHE A 31 0.37 1.45 -8.50
N VAL A 32 0.71 1.22 -7.24
CA VAL A 32 0.17 0.14 -6.42
C VAL A 32 -0.30 0.71 -5.09
N SER A 33 -1.53 0.37 -4.71
CA SER A 33 -2.07 0.64 -3.37
C SER A 33 -2.34 -0.67 -2.64
N ILE A 34 -1.98 -0.74 -1.36
CA ILE A 34 -2.24 -1.89 -0.50
C ILE A 34 -2.95 -1.40 0.76
N THR A 35 -4.16 -1.91 1.00
CA THR A 35 -4.83 -1.83 2.30
C THR A 35 -4.51 -3.10 3.07
N ALA A 36 -3.96 -2.94 4.28
CA ALA A 36 -3.51 -4.08 5.08
C ALA A 36 -3.79 -3.90 6.58
N TYR A 37 -3.62 -4.99 7.32
CA TYR A 37 -3.84 -5.05 8.75
C TYR A 37 -2.64 -5.61 9.49
N ASN A 38 -2.16 -4.87 10.48
CA ASN A 38 -1.23 -5.32 11.49
C ASN A 38 -1.99 -5.66 12.77
N LYS A 39 -1.95 -6.91 13.20
CA LYS A 39 -2.58 -7.35 14.46
C LYS A 39 -1.98 -6.72 15.72
N SER A 40 -0.78 -6.17 15.62
CA SER A 40 -0.03 -5.60 16.75
C SER A 40 -0.34 -4.13 16.97
N TRP A 41 -1.15 -3.50 16.11
CA TRP A 41 -1.54 -2.10 16.23
C TRP A 41 -2.98 -2.02 16.77
N GLU A 42 -3.18 -1.23 17.81
CA GLU A 42 -4.45 -1.15 18.54
C GLU A 42 -5.56 -0.51 17.69
N ASN A 43 -5.24 0.57 16.99
CA ASN A 43 -6.21 1.33 16.21
C ASN A 43 -6.45 0.68 14.84
N TYR A 44 -7.72 0.60 14.43
CA TYR A 44 -8.12 0.08 13.13
C TYR A 44 -9.44 0.70 12.65
N LEU A 45 -9.65 0.66 11.34
CA LEU A 45 -10.92 0.92 10.68
C LEU A 45 -11.52 -0.38 10.17
N THR A 46 -12.82 -0.36 9.90
CA THR A 46 -13.55 -1.52 9.36
C THR A 46 -14.11 -1.16 7.99
N SER A 47 -13.85 -1.97 6.98
CA SER A 47 -14.39 -1.76 5.64
C SER A 47 -15.87 -2.16 5.55
N SER A 48 -16.54 -1.79 4.46
CA SER A 48 -17.93 -2.19 4.18
C SER A 48 -18.13 -3.72 4.17
N LYS A 49 -17.07 -4.48 3.84
CA LYS A 49 -17.04 -5.96 3.88
C LYS A 49 -16.66 -6.53 5.26
N LYS A 50 -16.68 -5.71 6.32
CA LYS A 50 -16.32 -6.04 7.71
C LYS A 50 -14.85 -6.48 7.92
N ASN A 51 -13.94 -6.14 7.00
CA ASN A 51 -12.52 -6.39 7.19
C ASN A 51 -11.88 -5.26 8.02
N LYS A 52 -11.10 -5.61 9.04
CA LYS A 52 -10.32 -4.62 9.82
C LYS A 52 -9.04 -4.27 9.08
N PHE A 53 -8.69 -3.00 8.98
CA PHE A 53 -7.43 -2.53 8.40
C PHE A 53 -6.88 -1.35 9.21
N ASN A 54 -5.56 -1.17 9.20
CA ASN A 54 -4.91 -0.11 9.99
C ASN A 54 -3.61 0.41 9.39
N VAL A 55 -3.25 -0.07 8.19
CA VAL A 55 -2.15 0.49 7.43
C VAL A 55 -2.52 0.53 5.94
N GLN A 56 -2.03 1.55 5.27
CA GLN A 56 -2.07 1.65 3.82
C GLN A 56 -0.70 2.00 3.26
N PHE A 57 -0.38 1.41 2.10
CA PHE A 57 0.83 1.71 1.33
C PHE A 57 0.43 2.19 -0.06
N GLY A 58 0.95 3.33 -0.48
CA GLY A 58 0.86 3.82 -1.86
C GLY A 58 2.25 3.89 -2.47
N ILE A 59 2.47 3.19 -3.59
CA ILE A 59 3.76 3.13 -4.27
C ILE A 59 3.54 3.61 -5.70
N ARG A 60 4.14 4.74 -6.07
CA ARG A 60 4.04 5.31 -7.43
C ARG A 60 5.42 5.41 -8.07
N THR A 61 5.54 5.07 -9.34
CA THR A 61 6.79 5.41 -10.07
C THR A 61 6.94 6.92 -10.16
N ASN A 62 8.15 7.41 -9.93
CA ASN A 62 8.47 8.79 -10.18
C ASN A 62 8.75 8.96 -11.69
N LYS A 63 7.99 9.85 -12.35
CA LYS A 63 8.14 10.10 -13.80
C LYS A 63 9.33 11.01 -14.11
N ASP A 64 9.71 11.86 -13.15
CA ASP A 64 10.76 12.87 -13.29
C ASP A 64 12.15 12.33 -12.93
N LEU A 65 12.22 11.27 -12.13
CA LEU A 65 13.45 10.64 -11.66
C LEU A 65 13.54 9.18 -12.13
N GLN A 66 14.61 8.85 -12.85
CA GLN A 66 14.86 7.46 -13.27
C GLN A 66 15.06 6.56 -12.05
N ASN A 67 14.41 5.38 -12.06
CA ASN A 67 14.50 4.36 -11.03
C ASN A 67 14.13 4.82 -9.61
N ALA A 68 13.33 5.89 -9.48
CA ALA A 68 12.82 6.36 -8.20
C ALA A 68 11.32 6.06 -8.05
N TYR A 69 10.90 5.92 -6.79
CA TYR A 69 9.51 5.63 -6.42
C TYR A 69 9.10 6.58 -5.30
N ASN A 70 7.87 7.08 -5.39
CA ASN A 70 7.23 7.79 -4.28
C ASN A 70 6.50 6.74 -3.43
N LEU A 71 6.83 6.72 -2.13
CA LEU A 71 6.24 5.80 -1.16
C LEU A 71 5.49 6.60 -0.09
N THR A 72 4.19 6.35 0.01
CA THR A 72 3.32 6.85 1.07
C THR A 72 2.97 5.71 2.02
N ILE A 73 3.11 5.94 3.32
CA ILE A 73 2.73 4.97 4.37
C ILE A 73 1.78 5.67 5.34
N GLY A 74 0.62 5.09 5.58
CA GLY A 74 -0.45 5.68 6.37
C GLY A 74 -1.01 4.75 7.43
N SER A 75 -1.40 5.29 8.59
CA SER A 75 -2.09 4.53 9.65
C SER A 75 -3.17 5.34 10.38
N PRO A 76 -4.44 4.95 10.27
CA PRO A 76 -5.10 4.43 9.06
C PRO A 76 -5.40 5.61 8.12
N ILE A 77 -4.94 5.58 6.86
CA ILE A 77 -5.30 6.67 5.94
C ILE A 77 -6.67 6.39 5.30
N ILE A 78 -7.53 7.41 5.34
CA ILE A 78 -8.63 7.61 4.40
C ILE A 78 -8.40 9.02 3.86
N THR A 79 -8.04 9.15 2.58
CA THR A 79 -8.10 10.43 1.87
C THR A 79 -9.34 10.39 1.00
N GLU A 80 -10.37 11.18 1.35
CA GLU A 80 -11.30 11.65 0.31
C GLU A 80 -10.46 12.50 -0.64
N GLU A 81 -10.25 12.02 -1.86
CA GLU A 81 -9.99 12.96 -2.94
C GLU A 81 -11.35 13.60 -3.29
N TYR A 82 -11.33 14.93 -3.41
CA TYR A 82 -12.42 15.84 -3.77
C TYR A 82 -13.35 15.35 -4.89
#